data_AF-A0A0G1JYZ5-F1
#
_entry.id   AF-A0A0G1JYZ5-F1
#
_cell.length_a   1.000
_cell.length_b   1.000
_cell.length_c   1.000
_cell.angle_alpha   90.00
_cell.angle_beta   90.00
_cell.angle_gamma   90.00
#
_symmetry.space_group_name_H-M   'P 1'
#
loop_
_entity.id
_entity.type
_entity.pdbx_description
1 polymer ?
#
loop_
_entity_poly.entity_id
_entity_poly.type
_entity_poly.pdbx_seq_one_letter_code
_entity_poly.pdbx_strand_id
1 'polypeptide(L)'
;AILAVTVFVALNPAQRLSDTKDARRSTDVDTILTAIHQSVIDNKGTLPSNLTLGGAEKQLGTGASGCAIATGGCAVTAAGCADLLLGTQNLTKYLASMPVDPTGGTTYTSSKTGYSAVVNSDGIVTIKACGAEGSTISASR
;
A
#
# COMPACT_ATOMS: atom_id res chain seq x y z
N ALA A 1 40.93 33.64 18.62
CA ALA A 1 40.37 33.16 17.34
C ALA A 1 39.57 31.90 17.62
N ILE A 2 38.30 31.85 17.19
CA ILE A 2 37.38 30.74 17.47
C ILE A 2 37.23 29.97 16.16
N LEU A 3 37.77 28.75 16.09
CA LEU A 3 37.61 27.90 14.91
C LEU A 3 36.21 27.26 14.95
N ALA A 4 35.32 27.71 14.07
CA ALA A 4 34.07 27.02 13.81
C ALA A 4 34.36 25.88 12.82
N VAL A 5 34.27 24.63 13.31
CA VAL A 5 34.34 23.44 12.46
C VAL A 5 32.95 23.24 11.85
N THR A 6 32.81 23.53 10.57
CA THR A 6 31.63 23.16 9.79
C THR A 6 31.71 21.68 9.45
N VAL A 7 30.89 20.86 10.10
CA VAL A 7 30.70 19.47 9.71
C VAL A 7 29.87 19.46 8.43
N PHE A 8 30.52 19.18 7.30
CA PHE A 8 29.82 18.82 6.08
C PHE A 8 29.35 17.37 6.22
N VAL A 9 28.09 17.19 6.65
CA VAL A 9 27.41 15.92 6.42
C VAL A 9 27.15 15.84 4.92
N ALA A 10 27.86 14.95 4.23
CA ALA A 10 27.54 14.57 2.86
C ALA A 10 26.21 13.79 2.86
N LEU A 11 25.09 14.51 2.94
CA LEU A 11 23.77 13.93 2.74
C LEU A 11 23.69 13.44 1.31
N ASN A 12 23.47 12.13 1.13
CA ASN A 12 23.20 11.56 -0.18
C ASN A 12 21.80 12.02 -0.64
N PRO A 13 21.69 12.90 -1.65
CA PRO A 13 20.40 13.41 -2.08
C PRO A 13 19.46 12.31 -2.58
N ALA A 14 20.02 11.21 -3.12
CA ALA A 14 19.23 10.06 -3.54
C ALA A 14 18.52 9.38 -2.36
N GLN A 15 19.20 9.25 -1.22
CA GLN A 15 18.62 8.60 -0.03
C GLN A 15 17.46 9.44 0.55
N ARG A 16 17.59 10.76 0.58
CA ARG A 16 16.50 11.64 1.04
C ARG A 16 15.24 11.54 0.18
N LEU A 17 15.39 11.27 -1.12
CA LEU A 17 14.26 11.06 -2.01
C LEU A 17 13.57 9.73 -1.71
N SER A 18 14.33 8.66 -1.50
CA SER A 18 13.79 7.36 -1.08
C SER A 18 13.08 7.45 0.26
N ASP A 19 13.67 8.11 1.26
CA ASP A 19 13.05 8.32 2.58
C ASP A 19 11.72 9.10 2.47
N THR A 20 11.66 10.10 1.58
CA THR A 20 10.43 10.88 1.34
C THR A 20 9.34 10.03 0.69
N LYS A 21 9.69 9.16 -0.25
CA LYS A 21 8.75 8.22 -0.87
C LYS A 21 8.23 7.21 0.15
N ASP A 22 9.12 6.64 0.96
CA ASP A 22 8.77 5.65 1.99
C ASP A 22 7.92 6.25 3.11
N ALA A 23 8.15 7.51 3.48
CA ALA A 23 7.26 8.25 4.38
C ALA A 23 5.84 8.39 3.80
N ARG A 24 5.72 8.71 2.51
CA ARG A 24 4.42 8.76 1.82
C ARG A 24 3.75 7.39 1.75
N ARG A 25 4.49 6.33 1.40
CA ARG A 25 3.98 4.94 1.38
C ARG A 25 3.43 4.52 2.73
N SER A 26 4.10 4.90 3.82
CA SER A 26 3.65 4.58 5.18
C SER A 26 2.30 5.23 5.49
N THR A 27 2.12 6.49 5.12
CA THR A 27 0.84 7.20 5.24
C THR A 27 -0.24 6.58 4.36
N ASP A 28 0.09 6.23 3.11
CA ASP A 28 -0.86 5.62 2.17
C ASP A 28 -1.34 4.25 2.69
N VAL A 29 -0.42 3.41 3.19
CA VAL A 29 -0.71 2.10 3.77
C VAL A 29 -1.65 2.22 4.99
N ASP A 30 -1.39 3.15 5.90
CA ASP A 30 -2.26 3.37 7.08
C ASP A 30 -3.63 3.95 6.68
N THR A 31 -3.68 4.82 5.66
CA THR A 31 -4.93 5.37 5.12
C THR A 31 -5.81 4.26 4.52
N ILE A 32 -5.22 3.38 3.71
CA ILE A 32 -5.93 2.24 3.11
C ILE A 32 -6.43 1.28 4.21
N LEU A 33 -5.57 0.95 5.18
CA LEU A 33 -5.92 0.05 6.27
C LEU A 33 -7.05 0.61 7.14
N THR A 34 -6.98 1.90 7.47
CA THR A 34 -8.02 2.60 8.24
C THR A 34 -9.35 2.61 7.47
N ALA A 35 -9.33 2.84 6.16
CA ALA A 35 -10.53 2.80 5.33
C ALA A 35 -11.18 1.41 5.31
N ILE A 36 -10.37 0.34 5.16
CA ILE A 36 -10.86 -1.04 5.22
C ILE A 36 -11.46 -1.33 6.59
N HIS A 37 -10.76 -0.99 7.66
CA HIS A 37 -11.24 -1.23 9.02
C HIS A 37 -12.55 -0.49 9.31
N GLN A 38 -12.68 0.77 8.87
CA GLN A 38 -13.93 1.51 9.00
C GLN A 38 -15.08 0.88 8.19
N SER A 39 -14.80 0.38 6.99
CA SER A 39 -15.78 -0.38 6.21
C SER A 39 -16.24 -1.63 6.97
N VAL A 40 -15.31 -2.39 7.55
CA VAL A 40 -15.64 -3.59 8.32
C VAL A 40 -16.52 -3.27 9.54
N ILE A 41 -16.22 -2.18 10.26
CA ILE A 41 -17.03 -1.73 11.41
C ILE A 41 -18.46 -1.40 10.99
N ASP A 42 -18.63 -0.55 9.97
CA ASP A 42 -19.95 -0.14 9.49
C ASP A 42 -20.75 -1.33 8.91
N ASN A 43 -20.04 -2.33 8.40
CA ASN A 43 -20.59 -3.54 7.77
C ASN A 43 -20.63 -4.75 8.71
N LYS A 44 -20.66 -4.52 10.03
CA LYS A 44 -20.86 -5.55 11.07
C LYS A 44 -19.87 -6.71 11.00
N GLY A 45 -18.60 -6.42 10.69
CA GLY A 45 -17.54 -7.42 10.59
C GLY A 45 -17.37 -8.02 9.20
N THR A 46 -18.14 -7.58 8.19
CA THR A 46 -18.03 -8.11 6.81
C THR A 46 -16.92 -7.39 6.06
N LEU A 47 -16.00 -8.16 5.46
CA LEU A 47 -14.93 -7.65 4.61
C LEU A 47 -15.47 -7.12 3.26
N PRO A 48 -14.75 -6.19 2.60
CA PRO A 48 -14.99 -5.85 1.19
C PRO A 48 -15.04 -7.12 0.34
N SER A 49 -16.02 -7.22 -0.57
CA SER A 49 -16.26 -8.44 -1.38
C SER A 49 -15.09 -8.91 -2.23
N ASN A 50 -14.16 -8.01 -2.51
CA ASN A 50 -12.95 -8.26 -3.28
C ASN A 50 -11.74 -8.67 -2.42
N LEU A 51 -11.92 -8.79 -1.11
CA LEU A 51 -10.98 -9.43 -0.17
C LEU A 51 -11.59 -10.74 0.34
N THR A 52 -10.74 -11.75 0.52
CA THR A 52 -11.17 -13.07 0.97
C THR A 52 -10.38 -13.46 2.20
N LEU A 53 -11.07 -13.96 3.23
CA LEU A 53 -10.45 -14.48 4.44
C LEU A 53 -9.52 -15.64 4.10
N GLY A 54 -8.27 -15.61 4.60
CA GLY A 54 -7.24 -16.58 4.22
C GLY A 54 -6.89 -16.58 2.73
N GLY A 55 -7.22 -15.49 2.02
CA GLY A 55 -7.01 -15.36 0.58
C GLY A 55 -5.56 -15.10 0.20
N ALA A 56 -5.26 -15.28 -1.09
CA ALA A 56 -3.98 -14.87 -1.65
C ALA A 56 -3.85 -13.33 -1.66
N GLU A 57 -2.61 -12.84 -1.57
CA GLU A 57 -2.29 -11.42 -1.66
C GLU A 57 -2.77 -10.81 -2.99
N LYS A 58 -3.42 -9.65 -2.91
CA LYS A 58 -4.00 -8.93 -4.05
C LYS A 58 -3.39 -7.54 -4.16
N GLN A 59 -2.93 -7.15 -5.34
CA GLN A 59 -2.61 -5.77 -5.65
C GLN A 59 -3.89 -4.96 -5.79
N LEU A 60 -3.85 -3.76 -5.23
CA LEU A 60 -4.93 -2.79 -5.26
C LEU A 60 -4.91 -1.98 -6.56
N GLY A 61 -6.09 -1.65 -7.05
CA GLY A 61 -6.28 -0.79 -8.23
C GLY A 61 -7.41 -1.27 -9.13
N THR A 62 -7.67 -0.50 -10.19
CA THR A 62 -8.77 -0.75 -11.12
C THR A 62 -8.48 -1.81 -12.18
N GLY A 63 -7.26 -2.36 -12.20
CA GLY A 63 -6.87 -3.39 -13.18
C GLY A 63 -7.54 -4.73 -12.90
N ALA A 64 -7.90 -5.46 -13.95
CA ALA A 64 -8.51 -6.79 -13.83
C ALA A 64 -7.51 -7.95 -13.98
N SER A 65 -6.32 -7.70 -14.55
CA SER A 65 -5.30 -8.73 -14.81
C SER A 65 -3.87 -8.18 -14.84
N GLY A 66 -2.90 -9.09 -14.78
CA GLY A 66 -1.46 -8.77 -14.85
C GLY A 66 -0.93 -8.08 -13.59
N CYS A 67 -1.52 -8.34 -12.42
CA CYS A 67 -1.20 -7.65 -11.17
C CYS A 67 0.01 -8.23 -10.42
N ALA A 68 0.86 -9.00 -11.11
CA ALA A 68 1.97 -9.67 -10.47
C ALA A 68 2.99 -8.66 -9.91
N ILE A 69 3.37 -8.83 -8.65
CA ILE A 69 4.45 -8.08 -8.02
C ILE A 69 5.22 -9.02 -7.08
N ALA A 70 6.55 -8.98 -7.18
CA ALA A 70 7.46 -9.77 -6.34
C ALA A 70 8.53 -8.90 -5.64
N THR A 71 8.24 -7.61 -5.42
CA THR A 71 9.14 -6.61 -4.84
C THR A 71 8.59 -6.07 -3.53
N GLY A 72 9.45 -5.44 -2.70
CA GLY A 72 9.03 -4.73 -1.49
C GLY A 72 8.38 -5.61 -0.40
N GLY A 73 8.55 -6.94 -0.46
CA GLY A 73 7.88 -7.89 0.44
C GLY A 73 6.47 -8.31 0.00
N CYS A 74 6.07 -7.92 -1.21
CA CYS A 74 4.84 -8.38 -1.85
C CYS A 74 5.07 -9.64 -2.67
N ALA A 75 4.05 -10.50 -2.71
CA ALA A 75 4.02 -11.74 -3.50
C ALA A 75 2.66 -11.88 -4.21
N VAL A 76 2.32 -10.91 -5.06
CA VAL A 76 1.06 -10.87 -5.78
C VAL A 76 1.19 -11.68 -7.08
N THR A 77 0.18 -12.51 -7.37
CA THR A 77 0.10 -13.27 -8.63
C THR A 77 -0.53 -12.44 -9.76
N ALA A 78 -0.40 -12.87 -11.03
CA ALA A 78 -0.96 -12.13 -12.15
C ALA A 78 -2.50 -11.96 -12.10
N ALA A 79 -3.21 -12.92 -11.46
CA ALA A 79 -4.65 -12.87 -11.21
C ALA A 79 -5.01 -12.19 -9.87
N GLY A 80 -4.01 -11.71 -9.13
CA GLY A 80 -4.17 -11.09 -7.82
C GLY A 80 -4.54 -9.61 -7.91
N CYS A 81 -5.53 -9.22 -8.71
CA CYS A 81 -6.03 -7.84 -8.71
C CYS A 81 -7.24 -7.71 -7.79
N ALA A 82 -7.38 -6.58 -7.09
CA ALA A 82 -8.55 -6.25 -6.30
C ALA A 82 -8.85 -4.74 -6.35
N ASP A 83 -10.05 -4.38 -6.80
CA ASP A 83 -10.53 -3.01 -6.74
C ASP A 83 -11.46 -2.83 -5.52
N LEU A 84 -10.93 -2.20 -4.46
CA LEU A 84 -11.68 -1.95 -3.22
C LEU A 84 -12.71 -0.82 -3.34
N LEU A 85 -12.73 -0.08 -4.46
CA LEU A 85 -13.72 0.96 -4.72
C LEU A 85 -14.95 0.43 -5.48
N LEU A 86 -14.96 -0.86 -5.83
CA LEU A 86 -16.07 -1.54 -6.51
C LEU A 86 -16.62 -2.70 -5.67
N GLY A 87 -17.77 -3.24 -6.09
CA GLY A 87 -18.44 -4.35 -5.41
C GLY A 87 -19.24 -3.93 -4.18
N THR A 88 -19.60 -4.92 -3.35
CA THR A 88 -20.32 -4.69 -2.10
C THR A 88 -19.34 -4.42 -0.96
N GLN A 89 -19.75 -3.58 0.00
CA GLN A 89 -18.94 -3.15 1.15
C GLN A 89 -17.64 -2.44 0.71
N ASN A 90 -17.70 -1.75 -0.43
CA ASN A 90 -16.59 -1.00 -1.02
C ASN A 90 -16.17 0.20 -0.16
N LEU A 91 -15.01 0.77 -0.47
CA LEU A 91 -14.40 1.84 0.31
C LEU A 91 -14.78 3.25 -0.13
N THR A 92 -15.69 3.43 -1.09
CA THR A 92 -16.00 4.76 -1.67
C THR A 92 -16.49 5.79 -0.64
N LYS A 93 -17.06 5.33 0.48
CA LYS A 93 -17.47 6.19 1.61
C LYS A 93 -16.30 6.65 2.49
N TYR A 94 -15.20 5.90 2.53
CA TYR A 94 -14.07 6.10 3.44
C TYR A 94 -12.80 6.59 2.72
N LEU A 95 -12.75 6.40 1.40
CA LEU A 95 -11.60 6.72 0.58
C LEU A 95 -12.09 7.21 -0.80
N ALA A 96 -11.75 8.46 -1.13
CA ALA A 96 -12.19 9.09 -2.39
C ALA A 96 -11.53 8.45 -3.63
N SER A 97 -10.27 8.07 -3.50
CA SER A 97 -9.51 7.38 -4.55
C SER A 97 -8.40 6.52 -3.93
N MET A 98 -8.03 5.46 -4.63
CA MET A 98 -6.92 4.60 -4.21
C MET A 98 -5.61 5.39 -4.36
N PRO A 99 -4.78 5.53 -3.30
CA PRO A 99 -3.44 6.06 -3.43
C PRO A 99 -2.62 5.24 -4.42
N VAL A 100 -1.77 5.91 -5.19
CA VAL A 100 -0.79 5.27 -6.08
C VAL A 100 0.57 5.48 -5.46
N ASP A 101 1.38 4.43 -5.41
CA ASP A 101 2.76 4.47 -4.94
C ASP A 101 3.49 5.66 -5.61
N PRO A 102 4.33 6.41 -4.88
CA PRO A 102 5.01 7.59 -5.41
C PRO A 102 5.97 7.33 -6.58
N THR A 103 6.26 6.07 -6.92
CA THR A 103 6.87 5.69 -8.22
C THR A 103 5.86 5.57 -9.37
N GLY A 104 4.63 6.03 -9.12
CA GLY A 104 3.49 6.09 -10.03
C GLY A 104 3.72 7.10 -11.15
N GLY A 105 4.02 6.58 -12.34
CA GLY A 105 4.51 7.34 -13.49
C GLY A 105 5.56 6.58 -14.29
N THR A 106 6.35 5.71 -13.64
CA THR A 106 7.31 4.81 -14.30
C THR A 106 6.96 3.33 -14.13
N THR A 107 6.27 2.97 -13.04
CA THR A 107 6.03 1.56 -12.70
C THR A 107 4.59 1.27 -12.27
N TYR A 108 4.01 2.15 -11.45
CA TYR A 108 2.65 1.99 -10.93
C TYR A 108 1.67 2.98 -11.55
N THR A 109 0.39 2.61 -11.60
CA THR A 109 -0.71 3.41 -12.18
C THR A 109 -1.97 3.25 -11.33
N SER A 110 -3.04 4.00 -11.61
CA SER A 110 -4.33 3.82 -10.92
C SER A 110 -4.91 2.40 -11.08
N SER A 111 -4.51 1.67 -12.13
CA SER A 111 -4.91 0.27 -12.34
C SER A 111 -4.05 -0.72 -11.56
N LYS A 112 -2.83 -0.33 -11.19
CA LYS A 112 -1.84 -1.16 -10.50
C LYS A 112 -1.09 -0.26 -9.54
N THR A 113 -1.66 -0.03 -8.36
CA THR A 113 -1.22 1.08 -7.52
C THR A 113 0.12 0.87 -6.84
N GLY A 114 0.63 -0.37 -6.84
CA GLY A 114 1.85 -0.73 -6.11
C GLY A 114 1.62 -0.99 -4.61
N TYR A 115 0.36 -0.96 -4.17
CA TYR A 115 -0.06 -1.41 -2.85
C TYR A 115 -0.73 -2.77 -2.97
N SER A 116 -0.54 -3.62 -1.96
CA SER A 116 -1.21 -4.92 -1.88
C SER A 116 -1.94 -5.10 -0.56
N ALA A 117 -2.94 -5.98 -0.59
CA ALA A 117 -3.74 -6.38 0.57
C ALA A 117 -3.77 -7.91 0.66
N VAL A 118 -3.66 -8.42 1.88
CA VAL A 118 -3.88 -9.83 2.21
C VAL A 118 -4.65 -9.90 3.51
N VAL A 119 -5.54 -10.90 3.62
CA VAL A 119 -6.27 -11.18 4.85
C VAL A 119 -5.90 -12.58 5.31
N ASN A 120 -5.41 -12.72 6.54
CA ASN A 120 -5.08 -14.03 7.08
C ASN A 120 -6.35 -14.82 7.48
N SER A 121 -6.19 -16.05 7.97
CA SER A 121 -7.32 -16.88 8.43
C SER A 121 -8.05 -16.31 9.65
N ASP A 122 -7.36 -15.48 10.43
CA ASP A 122 -7.90 -14.87 11.66
C ASP A 122 -8.63 -13.55 11.39
N GLY A 123 -8.66 -13.08 10.13
CA GLY A 123 -9.34 -11.85 9.73
C GLY A 123 -8.48 -10.59 9.78
N ILE A 124 -7.19 -10.71 10.12
CA ILE A 124 -6.25 -9.58 10.15
C ILE A 124 -5.95 -9.17 8.71
N VAL A 125 -6.19 -7.89 8.42
CA VAL A 125 -5.90 -7.28 7.12
C VAL A 125 -4.50 -6.68 7.18
N THR A 126 -3.63 -7.12 6.28
CA THR A 126 -2.29 -6.56 6.10
C THR A 126 -2.23 -5.83 4.76
N ILE A 127 -1.84 -4.56 4.81
CA ILE A 127 -1.55 -3.74 3.63
C ILE A 127 -0.04 -3.56 3.51
N LYS A 128 0.50 -3.70 2.31
CA LYS A 128 1.93 -3.56 2.02
C LYS A 128 2.18 -2.57 0.89
N ALA A 129 3.30 -1.86 0.96
CA ALA A 129 3.82 -1.07 -0.16
C ALA A 129 4.88 -1.86 -0.92
N CYS A 130 4.56 -2.26 -2.15
CA CYS A 130 5.41 -3.15 -2.95
C CYS A 130 6.57 -2.42 -3.64
N GLY A 131 6.53 -1.08 -3.64
CA GLY A 131 7.61 -0.21 -4.12
C GLY A 131 8.61 0.22 -3.04
N ALA A 132 8.53 -0.27 -1.81
CA ALA A 132 9.39 0.20 -0.71
C ALA A 132 10.89 0.12 -1.06
N GLU A 133 11.60 1.23 -0.84
CA GLU A 133 13.01 1.41 -1.26
C GLU A 133 13.95 1.22 -0.05
N GLY A 134 13.93 0.02 0.54
CA GLY A 134 14.77 -0.32 1.68
C GLY A 134 14.13 -1.40 2.54
N SER A 135 13.44 -0.97 3.60
CA SER A 135 12.71 -1.89 4.50
C SER A 135 11.29 -2.12 4.02
N THR A 136 10.72 -3.29 4.32
CA THR A 136 9.31 -3.56 4.04
C THR A 136 8.41 -2.58 4.80
N ILE A 137 7.51 -1.92 4.08
CA ILE A 137 6.50 -1.04 4.65
C ILE A 137 5.16 -1.77 4.61
N SER A 138 4.63 -2.05 5.80
CA SER A 138 3.35 -2.74 5.94
C SER A 138 2.65 -2.33 7.23
N ALA A 139 1.32 -2.37 7.23
CA ALA A 139 0.50 -2.19 8.43
C ALA A 139 -0.54 -3.32 8.49
N SER A 140 -0.86 -3.77 9.71
CA SER A 140 -1.83 -4.85 9.93
C SER A 140 -2.79 -4.50 11.07
N ARG A 141 -4.08 -4.78 10.90
CA ARG A 141 -5.12 -4.62 11.92
C ARG A 141 -6.18 -5.70 11.78
#